data_AF-A0A3S0PKN6-F1
#
_entry.id   AF-A0A3S0PKN6-F1
#
_cell.length_a   1.000
_cell.length_b   1.000
_cell.length_c   1.000
_cell.angle_alpha   90.00
_cell.angle_beta   90.00
_cell.angle_gamma   90.00
#
_symmetry.space_group_name_H-M   'P 1'
#
loop_
_entity.id
_entity.type
_entity.pdbx_description
1 polymer ?
#
loop_
_entity_poly.entity_id
_entity_poly.type
_entity_poly.pdbx_seq_one_letter_code
_entity_poly.pdbx_strand_id
1 'polypeptide(L)'
;NADGEWVDVPTTGLVTVPAGEDAVKVRVKTAQDKVYEGDEDFSVTVEGAEGALTAIDPADKTADATIQDGGQNGGDDDRPTVSIAGGGDVSEGDKAHFTVSLSKAADIDVTVKLTLNEEETEPKDIKAFQYKNADG
;
A
#
# COMPACT_ATOMS: atom_id res chain seq x y z
N ASN A 1 21.36 -25.30 11.51
CA ASN A 1 22.54 -24.83 10.72
C ASN A 1 22.23 -23.50 10.01
N ALA A 2 23.07 -22.46 10.16
CA ALA A 2 22.67 -21.06 9.99
C ALA A 2 22.62 -20.50 8.55
N ASP A 3 23.11 -21.20 7.53
CA ASP A 3 23.22 -20.66 6.14
C ASP A 3 22.84 -21.68 5.05
N GLY A 4 21.83 -22.53 5.30
CA GLY A 4 21.28 -23.43 4.28
C GLY A 4 20.57 -22.68 3.14
N GLU A 5 20.52 -23.29 1.96
CA GLU A 5 19.72 -22.78 0.84
C GLU A 5 18.24 -22.69 1.23
N TRP A 6 17.58 -21.60 0.86
CA TRP A 6 16.14 -21.46 1.07
C TRP A 6 15.39 -22.34 0.09
N VAL A 7 14.51 -23.18 0.62
CA VAL A 7 13.64 -24.06 -0.16
C VAL A 7 12.20 -23.63 0.06
N ASP A 8 11.39 -23.69 -0.99
CA ASP A 8 9.95 -23.41 -0.89
C ASP A 8 9.27 -24.41 0.05
N VAL A 9 8.29 -23.94 0.82
CA VAL A 9 7.44 -24.81 1.62
C VAL A 9 6.70 -25.76 0.66
N PRO A 10 6.74 -27.09 0.87
CA PRO A 10 6.02 -28.03 0.02
C PRO A 10 4.53 -27.70 -0.05
N THR A 11 3.85 -28.12 -1.12
CA THR A 11 2.39 -27.92 -1.26
C THR A 11 1.57 -28.62 -0.17
N THR A 12 2.17 -29.54 0.58
CA THR A 12 1.57 -30.17 1.76
C THR A 12 1.59 -29.28 3.00
N GLY A 13 2.38 -28.19 3.02
CA GLY A 13 2.59 -27.32 4.17
C GLY A 13 3.50 -27.91 5.27
N LEU A 14 3.98 -29.15 5.10
CA LEU A 14 4.76 -29.83 6.12
C LEU A 14 6.24 -29.42 6.07
N VAL A 15 6.72 -28.84 7.17
CA VAL A 15 8.13 -28.49 7.39
C VAL A 15 8.65 -29.28 8.59
N THR A 16 9.78 -29.94 8.45
CA THR A 16 10.39 -30.75 9.53
C THR A 16 11.43 -29.95 10.29
N VAL A 17 11.29 -29.87 11.62
CA VAL A 17 12.41 -29.52 12.51
C VAL A 17 13.29 -30.76 12.67
N PRO A 18 14.57 -30.74 12.23
CA PRO A 18 15.43 -31.91 12.29
C PRO A 18 15.68 -32.37 13.73
N ALA A 19 15.88 -33.67 13.93
CA ALA A 19 16.24 -34.21 15.25
C ALA A 19 17.54 -33.58 15.78
N GLY A 20 17.50 -33.10 17.03
CA GLY A 20 18.63 -32.42 17.67
C GLY A 20 18.72 -30.91 17.38
N GLU A 21 17.80 -30.36 16.58
CA GLU A 21 17.61 -28.91 16.39
C GLU A 21 16.30 -28.48 17.05
N ASP A 22 16.25 -27.24 17.54
CA ASP A 22 15.07 -26.71 18.24
C ASP A 22 14.20 -25.81 17.35
N ALA A 23 14.69 -25.45 16.15
CA ALA A 23 13.98 -24.52 15.27
C ALA A 23 14.32 -24.69 13.79
N VAL A 24 13.40 -24.23 12.96
CA VAL A 24 13.61 -23.90 11.54
C VAL A 24 13.23 -22.44 11.32
N LYS A 25 13.82 -21.81 10.30
CA LYS A 25 13.43 -20.47 9.88
C LYS A 25 12.44 -20.54 8.73
N VAL A 26 11.39 -19.73 8.79
CA VAL A 26 10.39 -19.57 7.72
C VAL A 26 10.43 -18.12 7.25
N ARG A 27 10.23 -17.88 5.96
CA ARG A 27 10.09 -16.53 5.39
C ARG A 27 9.00 -16.52 4.31
N VAL A 28 8.33 -15.39 4.16
CA VAL A 28 7.39 -15.12 3.07
C VAL A 28 8.00 -14.01 2.21
N LYS A 29 7.98 -14.19 0.89
CA LYS A 29 8.44 -13.18 -0.06
C LYS A 29 7.25 -12.35 -0.51
N THR A 30 7.29 -11.05 -0.28
CA THR A 30 6.30 -10.08 -0.77
C THR A 30 6.64 -9.60 -2.19
N ALA A 31 5.67 -9.00 -2.88
CA ALA A 31 5.90 -8.29 -4.14
C ALA A 31 6.22 -6.81 -3.86
N GLN A 32 6.97 -6.18 -4.76
CA GLN A 32 7.17 -4.74 -4.78
C GLN A 32 6.64 -4.20 -6.10
N ASP A 33 5.87 -3.12 -6.05
CA ASP A 33 5.51 -2.35 -7.24
C ASP A 33 5.67 -0.83 -7.05
N LYS A 34 4.75 -0.01 -7.56
CA LYS A 34 4.78 1.46 -7.55
C LYS A 34 3.42 2.09 -7.21
N VAL A 35 2.44 1.27 -6.79
CA VAL A 35 1.09 1.69 -6.48
C VAL A 35 0.99 1.81 -4.97
N TYR A 36 0.43 2.93 -4.47
CA TYR A 36 0.20 3.03 -3.04
C TYR A 36 -1.05 2.25 -2.62
N GLU A 37 -0.87 1.20 -1.81
CA GLU A 37 -1.93 0.33 -1.31
C GLU A 37 -2.21 0.55 0.19
N GLY A 38 -1.22 1.09 0.92
CA GLY A 38 -1.25 1.25 2.38
C GLY A 38 -0.56 0.10 3.11
N ASP A 39 -0.81 -0.01 4.42
CA ASP A 39 -0.27 -1.11 5.22
C ASP A 39 -1.19 -2.34 5.10
N GLU A 40 -0.62 -3.52 4.82
CA GLU A 40 -1.38 -4.77 4.66
C GLU A 40 -0.90 -5.85 5.62
N ASP A 41 -1.82 -6.49 6.34
CA ASP A 41 -1.47 -7.53 7.32
C ASP A 41 -1.65 -8.94 6.77
N PHE A 42 -0.70 -9.83 7.08
CA PHE A 42 -0.80 -11.27 6.84
C PHE A 42 -0.25 -12.06 8.03
N SER A 43 -0.57 -13.35 8.11
CA SER A 43 -0.08 -14.20 9.20
C SER A 43 0.29 -15.60 8.73
N VAL A 44 1.13 -16.25 9.52
CA VAL A 44 1.46 -17.68 9.38
C VAL A 44 0.96 -18.40 10.62
N THR A 45 0.19 -19.46 10.42
CA THR A 45 -0.41 -20.26 11.51
C THR A 45 0.04 -21.72 11.43
N VAL A 46 0.39 -22.30 12.58
CA VAL A 46 0.60 -23.74 12.74
C VAL A 46 -0.75 -24.41 12.96
N GLU A 47 -1.29 -25.06 11.92
CA GLU A 47 -2.60 -25.73 11.96
C GLU A 47 -2.53 -27.17 12.49
N GLY A 48 -1.36 -27.81 12.40
CA GLY A 48 -1.13 -29.18 12.82
C GLY A 48 0.35 -29.52 12.87
N ALA A 49 0.71 -30.51 13.68
CA ALA A 49 2.07 -31.02 13.81
C ALA A 49 2.03 -32.51 14.17
N GLU A 50 2.99 -33.26 13.67
CA GLU A 50 3.12 -34.71 13.89
C GLU A 50 4.54 -35.05 14.40
N GLY A 51 4.69 -36.22 15.03
CA GLY A 51 5.97 -36.69 15.57
C GLY A 51 6.04 -36.67 17.09
N ALA A 52 7.20 -36.33 17.64
CA ALA A 52 7.48 -36.36 19.07
C ALA A 52 6.98 -35.11 19.82
N LEU A 53 5.70 -34.76 19.67
CA LEU A 53 5.06 -33.65 20.39
C LEU A 53 3.82 -34.11 21.15
N THR A 54 3.42 -33.34 22.16
CA THR A 54 2.21 -33.58 22.97
C THR A 54 1.07 -32.64 22.63
N ALA A 55 1.37 -31.40 22.21
CA ALA A 55 0.41 -30.38 21.83
C ALA A 55 1.08 -29.27 21.00
N ILE A 56 0.24 -28.46 20.34
CA ILE A 56 0.59 -27.12 19.85
C ILE A 56 0.13 -26.13 20.92
N ASP A 57 0.97 -25.13 21.26
CA ASP A 57 0.56 -24.06 22.17
C ASP A 57 -0.50 -23.18 21.48
N PRO A 58 -1.76 -23.12 21.97
CA PRO A 58 -2.79 -22.32 21.34
C PRO A 58 -2.55 -20.81 21.44
N ALA A 59 -1.69 -20.34 22.36
CA ALA A 59 -1.36 -18.93 22.51
C ALA A 59 -0.34 -18.46 21.46
N ASP A 60 0.57 -19.34 21.04
CA ASP A 60 1.73 -19.00 20.21
C ASP A 60 1.72 -19.69 18.82
N LYS A 61 0.56 -20.19 18.38
CA LYS A 61 0.45 -20.91 17.09
C LYS A 61 0.37 -19.99 15.86
N THR A 62 0.22 -18.68 16.03
CA THR A 62 0.07 -17.70 14.94
C THR A 62 1.06 -16.56 15.13
N ALA A 63 1.68 -16.13 14.03
CA ALA A 63 2.53 -14.94 14.00
C ALA A 63 2.08 -14.02 12.85
N ASP A 64 1.89 -12.74 13.15
CA ASP A 64 1.47 -11.70 12.20
C ASP A 64 2.67 -10.95 11.61
N ALA A 65 2.48 -10.38 10.43
CA ALA A 65 3.40 -9.52 9.72
C ALA A 65 2.64 -8.46 8.92
N THR A 66 3.27 -7.31 8.71
CA THR A 66 2.69 -6.19 7.96
C THR A 66 3.59 -5.84 6.77
N ILE A 67 3.00 -5.73 5.59
CA ILE A 67 3.61 -5.13 4.40
C ILE A 67 3.48 -3.62 4.54
N GLN A 68 4.59 -2.90 4.41
CA GLN A 68 4.66 -1.45 4.56
C GLN A 68 5.04 -0.83 3.23
N ASP A 69 4.24 0.13 2.80
CA ASP A 69 4.31 0.73 1.46
C ASP A 69 4.70 2.22 1.50
N GLY A 70 4.83 2.78 2.71
CA GLY A 70 5.13 4.19 2.95
C GLY A 70 6.62 4.49 3.19
N GLY A 71 7.54 3.68 2.70
CA GLY A 71 8.99 3.88 2.83
C GLY A 71 9.57 3.57 4.23
N GLN A 72 8.77 2.96 5.11
CA GLN A 72 9.24 2.53 6.42
C GLN A 72 10.28 1.41 6.28
N ASN A 73 11.15 1.26 7.29
CA ASN A 73 12.18 0.22 7.35
C ASN A 73 13.16 0.17 6.14
N GLY A 74 13.30 1.28 5.42
CA GLY A 74 14.17 1.38 4.24
C GLY A 74 13.56 0.79 2.96
N GLY A 75 12.24 0.53 2.96
CA GLY A 75 11.46 0.19 1.77
C GLY A 75 11.28 1.37 0.82
N ASP A 76 10.67 1.12 -0.34
CA ASP A 76 10.26 2.19 -1.25
C ASP A 76 9.09 2.96 -0.65
N ASP A 77 8.99 4.24 -0.96
CA ASP A 77 7.88 5.08 -0.50
C ASP A 77 6.91 5.30 -1.66
N ASP A 78 5.84 4.51 -1.69
CA ASP A 78 4.86 4.54 -2.77
C ASP A 78 3.76 5.59 -2.66
N ARG A 79 3.79 6.42 -1.61
CA ARG A 79 2.85 7.54 -1.47
C ARG A 79 2.95 8.53 -2.62
N PRO A 80 1.81 8.89 -3.27
CA PRO A 80 1.81 9.89 -4.32
C PRO A 80 1.92 11.32 -3.75
N THR A 81 2.43 12.23 -4.57
CA THR A 81 2.31 13.67 -4.35
C THR A 81 1.19 14.23 -5.23
N VAL A 82 0.49 15.25 -4.74
CA VAL A 82 -0.57 15.96 -5.49
C VAL A 82 0.02 17.20 -6.15
N SER A 83 -0.33 17.42 -7.42
CA SER A 83 0.02 18.63 -8.18
C SER A 83 -1.20 19.19 -8.90
N ILE A 84 -1.14 20.49 -9.24
CA ILE A 84 -2.16 21.17 -10.04
C ILE A 84 -1.47 21.99 -11.14
N ALA A 85 -2.01 21.94 -12.35
CA ALA A 85 -1.53 22.70 -13.51
C ALA A 85 -2.70 23.24 -14.35
N GLY A 86 -2.43 24.21 -15.21
CA GLY A 86 -3.42 24.84 -16.09
C GLY A 86 -3.69 26.31 -15.73
N GLY A 87 -4.93 26.75 -15.89
CA GLY A 87 -5.35 28.14 -15.65
C GLY A 87 -5.13 29.03 -16.86
N GLY A 88 -3.87 29.42 -17.12
CA GLY A 88 -3.48 30.24 -18.28
C GLY A 88 -4.27 31.55 -18.44
N ASP A 89 -4.07 32.22 -19.58
CA ASP A 89 -4.92 33.34 -19.99
C ASP A 89 -6.22 32.81 -20.58
N VAL A 90 -7.35 33.32 -20.11
CA VAL A 90 -8.68 32.94 -20.57
C VAL A 90 -9.44 34.18 -21.05
N SER A 91 -10.19 34.04 -22.14
CA SER A 91 -11.05 35.12 -22.62
C SER A 91 -12.31 35.21 -21.76
N GLU A 92 -12.83 36.44 -21.57
CA GLU A 92 -14.07 36.65 -20.82
C GLU A 92 -15.21 35.81 -21.42
N GLY A 93 -15.90 35.03 -20.58
CA GLY A 93 -16.99 34.13 -20.97
C GLY A 93 -16.55 32.67 -21.23
N ASP A 94 -15.26 32.39 -21.37
CA ASP A 94 -14.73 31.04 -21.51
C ASP A 94 -14.39 30.39 -20.14
N LYS A 95 -14.03 29.11 -20.17
CA LYS A 95 -13.65 28.34 -18.97
C LYS A 95 -12.14 28.21 -18.87
N ALA A 96 -11.57 28.60 -17.74
CA ALA A 96 -10.22 28.17 -17.36
C ALA A 96 -10.26 26.70 -16.95
N HIS A 97 -9.27 25.93 -17.39
CA HIS A 97 -9.16 24.50 -17.08
C HIS A 97 -7.94 24.24 -16.20
N PHE A 98 -8.18 23.50 -15.11
CA PHE A 98 -7.14 23.03 -14.20
C PHE A 98 -7.17 21.51 -14.15
N THR A 99 -6.00 20.91 -14.00
CA THR A 99 -5.84 19.46 -13.84
C THR A 99 -5.12 19.18 -12.54
N VAL A 100 -5.76 18.43 -11.66
CA VAL A 100 -5.14 17.87 -10.45
C VAL A 100 -4.59 16.49 -10.80
N SER A 101 -3.38 16.17 -10.36
CA SER A 101 -2.69 14.91 -10.71
C SER A 101 -1.94 14.33 -9.53
N LEU A 102 -1.89 12.99 -9.47
CA LEU A 102 -1.03 12.22 -8.58
C LEU A 102 0.27 11.86 -9.31
N SER A 103 1.40 11.85 -8.60
CA SER A 103 2.71 11.46 -9.18
C SER A 103 2.85 9.96 -9.43
N LYS A 104 2.01 9.14 -8.82
CA LYS A 104 1.86 7.69 -9.03
C LYS A 104 0.45 7.24 -8.67
N ALA A 105 0.10 6.02 -9.05
CA ALA A 105 -1.21 5.44 -8.75
C ALA A 105 -1.35 5.14 -7.25
N ALA A 106 -2.59 5.13 -6.79
CA ALA A 106 -2.95 4.67 -5.45
C ALA A 106 -4.25 3.87 -5.58
N ASP A 107 -4.32 2.74 -4.89
CA ASP A 107 -5.50 1.87 -4.83
C ASP A 107 -6.41 2.19 -3.64
N ILE A 108 -6.08 3.28 -2.94
CA ILE A 108 -6.91 3.91 -1.92
C ILE A 108 -7.30 5.32 -2.34
N ASP A 109 -8.47 5.76 -1.86
CA ASP A 109 -9.00 7.08 -2.20
C ASP A 109 -8.10 8.22 -1.70
N VAL A 110 -7.76 9.15 -2.62
CA VAL A 110 -7.08 10.40 -2.29
C VAL A 110 -8.08 11.55 -2.37
N THR A 111 -8.34 12.19 -1.22
CA THR A 111 -9.21 13.37 -1.15
C THR A 111 -8.41 14.67 -1.19
N VAL A 112 -8.70 15.54 -2.14
CA VAL A 112 -8.06 16.86 -2.28
C VAL A 112 -9.07 17.96 -1.96
N LYS A 113 -8.69 18.88 -1.05
CA LYS A 113 -9.48 20.09 -0.77
C LYS A 113 -9.05 21.21 -1.72
N LEU A 114 -10.00 21.72 -2.51
CA LEU A 114 -9.79 22.86 -3.40
C LEU A 114 -10.49 24.11 -2.86
N THR A 115 -9.84 25.26 -3.03
CA THR A 115 -10.39 26.58 -2.70
C THR A 115 -10.19 27.49 -3.90
N LEU A 116 -11.23 28.23 -4.29
CA LEU A 116 -11.13 29.31 -5.26
C LEU A 116 -10.71 30.58 -4.52
N ASN A 117 -9.62 31.21 -4.96
CA ASN A 117 -9.20 32.53 -4.50
C ASN A 117 -9.46 33.54 -5.62
N GLU A 118 -10.28 34.56 -5.36
CA GLU A 118 -10.77 35.47 -6.39
C GLU A 118 -9.82 36.65 -6.67
N GLU A 119 -8.79 36.91 -5.84
CA GLU A 119 -7.79 37.98 -6.03
C GLU A 119 -8.38 39.32 -6.54
N GLU A 120 -8.05 39.74 -7.75
CA GLU A 120 -8.54 40.98 -8.39
C GLU A 120 -9.89 40.81 -9.12
N THR A 121 -10.42 39.59 -9.23
CA THR A 121 -11.70 39.31 -9.88
C THR A 121 -12.87 39.75 -9.01
N GLU A 122 -13.96 40.17 -9.64
CA GLU A 122 -15.20 40.45 -8.93
C GLU A 122 -16.07 39.19 -8.85
N PRO A 123 -16.90 39.01 -7.81
CA PRO A 123 -17.80 37.85 -7.70
C PRO A 123 -18.75 37.66 -8.90
N LYS A 124 -18.98 38.71 -9.70
CA LYS A 124 -19.80 38.62 -10.92
C LYS A 124 -19.05 37.98 -12.10
N ASP A 125 -17.73 37.93 -12.06
CA ASP A 125 -16.89 37.45 -13.17
C ASP A 125 -16.78 35.91 -13.15
N ILE A 126 -16.83 35.30 -11.95
CA ILE A 126 -16.84 33.85 -11.79
C ILE A 126 -18.28 33.33 -11.69
N LYS A 127 -18.67 32.45 -12.61
CA LYS A 127 -20.03 31.87 -12.64
C LYS A 127 -20.17 30.59 -11.84
N ALA A 128 -19.13 29.76 -11.77
CA ALA A 128 -19.14 28.50 -11.04
C ALA A 128 -17.71 27.99 -10.78
N PHE A 129 -17.53 27.25 -9.68
CA PHE A 129 -16.33 26.45 -9.41
C PHE A 129 -16.74 24.98 -9.37
N GLN A 130 -16.30 24.21 -10.37
CA GLN A 130 -16.80 22.88 -10.66
C GLN A 130 -15.64 21.91 -10.87
N TYR A 131 -15.84 20.64 -10.53
CA TYR A 131 -14.92 19.55 -10.83
C TYR A 131 -15.66 18.46 -11.61
N LYS A 132 -14.90 17.60 -12.28
CA LYS A 132 -15.40 16.40 -12.96
C LYS A 132 -14.45 15.25 -12.65
N ASN A 133 -15.00 14.09 -12.29
CA ASN A 133 -14.21 12.89 -12.06
C ASN A 133 -13.90 12.20 -13.39
N ALA A 134 -12.97 11.24 -13.37
CA ALA A 134 -12.67 10.43 -14.55
C ALA A 134 -13.92 9.68 -15.07
N ASP A 135 -14.86 9.36 -14.17
CA ASP A 135 -16.05 8.54 -14.47
C ASP A 135 -17.24 9.32 -15.06
N GLY A 136 -17.16 10.64 -15.17
CA GLY A 136 -18.26 11.48 -15.67
C GLY A 136 -18.78 12.48 -14.66
#